data_AF-A0A924JIK5-F1
#
_entry.id   AF-A0A924JIK5-F1
#
_cell.length_a   1.000
_cell.length_b   1.000
_cell.length_c   1.000
_cell.angle_alpha   90.00
_cell.angle_beta   90.00
_cell.angle_gamma   90.00
#
_symmetry.space_group_name_H-M   'P 1'
#
loop_
_entity.id
_entity.type
_entity.pdbx_description
1 polymer ?
#
loop_
_entity_poly.entity_id
_entity_poly.type
_entity_poly.pdbx_seq_one_letter_code
_entity_poly.pdbx_strand_id
1 'polypeptide(L)' 'MQETREFNFDGLVGPTHNYAGLSFGNVASSNNVRRVANPREAALQGLEKMRELAARGF' A
#
# COMPACT_ATOMS: atom_id res chain seq x y z
N MET A 1 -35.50 -0.19 -2.67
CA MET A 1 -34.25 -0.59 -1.98
C MET A 1 -33.18 0.38 -2.39
N GLN A 2 -32.36 0.89 -1.46
CA GLN A 2 -31.15 1.60 -1.86
C GLN A 2 -30.14 0.58 -2.36
N GLU A 3 -29.45 0.91 -3.44
CA GLU A 3 -28.37 0.10 -4.00
C GLU A 3 -27.13 0.25 -3.11
N THR A 4 -26.65 -0.84 -2.52
CA THR A 4 -25.38 -0.87 -1.77
C THR A 4 -24.21 -0.93 -2.74
N ARG A 5 -23.19 -0.11 -2.48
CA ARG A 5 -21.95 -0.05 -3.25
C ARG A 5 -20.75 -0.37 -2.36
N GLU A 6 -19.82 -1.18 -2.87
CA GLU A 6 -18.52 -1.40 -2.25
C GLU A 6 -17.60 -0.21 -2.55
N PHE A 7 -16.82 0.23 -1.55
CA PHE A 7 -15.88 1.33 -1.67
C PHE A 7 -14.48 0.87 -1.29
N ASN A 8 -13.49 1.23 -2.09
CA ASN A 8 -12.08 1.01 -1.79
C ASN A 8 -11.57 2.14 -0.87
N PHE A 9 -11.19 1.79 0.36
CA PHE A 9 -10.49 2.68 1.27
C PHE A 9 -9.03 2.24 1.37
N ASP A 10 -8.14 3.06 0.82
CA ASP A 10 -6.72 2.74 0.76
C ASP A 10 -5.91 3.46 1.85
N GLY A 11 -4.89 2.78 2.35
CA GLY A 11 -3.91 3.37 3.25
C GLY A 11 -2.87 4.20 2.49
N LEU A 12 -2.68 5.45 2.90
CA LEU A 12 -1.56 6.26 2.41
C LEU A 12 -0.27 5.85 3.12
N VAL A 13 0.72 5.40 2.35
CA VAL A 13 2.03 5.00 2.90
C VAL A 13 2.70 6.18 3.58
N GLY A 14 3.09 5.99 4.86
CA GLY A 14 3.72 7.02 5.68
C GLY A 14 5.22 7.24 5.38
N PRO A 15 5.78 8.38 5.81
CA PRO A 15 7.17 8.74 5.54
C PRO A 15 8.20 7.83 6.24
N THR A 16 7.78 7.06 7.24
CA THR A 16 8.61 6.11 7.99
C THR A 16 8.60 4.71 7.39
N HIS A 17 8.06 4.51 6.18
CA HIS A 17 8.07 3.22 5.49
C HIS A 17 9.49 2.64 5.41
N ASN A 18 9.66 1.40 5.86
CA ASN A 18 10.96 0.73 5.93
C ASN A 18 10.80 -0.80 5.92
N TYR A 19 11.94 -1.51 5.80
CA TYR A 19 11.99 -2.97 5.87
C TYR A 19 12.74 -3.45 7.12
N ALA A 20 12.08 -3.37 8.28
CA ALA A 20 12.68 -3.77 9.57
C ALA A 20 12.60 -5.28 9.87
N GLY A 21 11.87 -6.08 9.09
CA GLY A 21 11.81 -7.53 9.30
C GLY A 21 11.02 -7.96 10.54
N LEU A 22 10.08 -7.14 11.02
CA LEU A 22 9.43 -7.33 12.34
C LEU A 22 8.32 -8.40 12.36
N SER A 23 7.81 -8.80 11.19
CA SER A 23 6.69 -9.73 11.09
C SER A 23 7.17 -11.17 10.96
N PHE A 24 7.27 -11.90 12.07
CA PHE A 24 7.59 -13.33 12.07
C PHE A 24 6.60 -14.13 11.21
N GLY A 25 7.11 -15.04 10.38
CA GLY A 25 6.31 -15.82 9.43
C GLY A 25 6.00 -15.11 8.10
N ASN A 26 6.20 -13.79 8.00
CA ASN A 26 6.07 -13.07 6.72
C ASN A 26 7.37 -13.16 5.92
N VAL A 27 7.39 -14.04 4.93
CA VAL A 27 8.56 -14.29 4.05
C VAL A 27 9.01 -13.00 3.34
N ALA A 28 8.10 -12.12 2.92
CA ALA A 28 8.46 -10.86 2.26
C ALA A 28 9.14 -9.87 3.23
N SER A 29 8.66 -9.79 4.47
CA SER A 29 9.29 -8.99 5.53
C SER A 29 10.71 -9.47 5.84
N SER A 30 10.89 -10.80 5.99
CA SER A 30 12.19 -11.41 6.27
C SER A 30 13.17 -11.25 5.11
N ASN A 31 12.74 -11.51 3.87
CA ASN A 31 13.63 -11.47 2.71
C ASN A 31 14.09 -10.06 2.33
N ASN A 32 13.36 -9.02 2.75
CA ASN A 32 13.70 -7.64 2.44
C ASN A 32 14.30 -6.87 3.64
N VAL A 33 14.56 -7.55 4.75
CA VAL A 33 15.09 -6.93 5.97
C VAL A 33 16.37 -6.12 5.67
N ARG A 34 16.46 -4.90 6.23
CA ARG A 34 17.57 -3.95 6.04
C ARG A 34 17.80 -3.45 4.60
N ARG A 35 16.95 -3.79 3.63
CA ARG A 35 16.99 -3.12 2.33
C ARG A 35 16.65 -1.64 2.48
N VAL A 36 17.24 -0.82 1.62
CA VAL A 36 16.89 0.61 1.53
C VAL A 36 15.46 0.72 1.02
N ALA A 37 14.62 1.44 1.75
CA ALA A 37 13.25 1.75 1.35
C ALA A 37 13.19 3.12 0.66
N ASN A 38 12.17 3.31 -0.17
CA ASN A 38 11.84 4.60 -0.80
C ASN A 38 10.41 5.01 -0.41
N PRO A 39 10.21 5.71 0.73
CA PRO A 39 8.87 6.04 1.22
C PRO A 39 8.05 6.88 0.23
N ARG A 40 8.70 7.81 -0.49
CA ARG A 40 8.04 8.66 -1.47
C ARG A 40 7.50 7.83 -2.64
N GLU A 41 8.32 6.93 -3.17
CA GLU A 41 7.91 6.06 -4.27
C GLU A 41 6.80 5.10 -3.84
N ALA A 42 6.89 4.50 -2.64
CA ALA A 42 5.84 3.65 -2.09
C ALA A 42 4.49 4.39 -1.97
N ALA A 43 4.50 5.65 -1.54
CA ALA A 43 3.30 6.48 -1.53
C ALA A 43 2.78 6.79 -2.95
N LEU A 44 3.66 7.09 -3.91
CA LEU A 44 3.28 7.36 -5.30
C LEU A 44 2.65 6.13 -5.98
N GLN A 45 3.20 4.94 -5.76
CA GLN A 45 2.64 3.68 -6.25
C GLN A 45 1.22 3.44 -5.69
N GLY A 46 1.01 3.73 -4.40
CA GLY A 46 -0.32 3.65 -3.77
C GLY A 46 -1.31 4.64 -4.39
N LEU A 47 -0.92 5.90 -4.58
CA LEU A 47 -1.75 6.93 -5.19
C LEU A 47 -2.09 6.63 -6.65
N GLU A 48 -1.13 6.08 -7.42
CA GLU A 48 -1.35 5.64 -8.79
C GLU A 48 -2.45 4.56 -8.84
N LYS A 49 -2.36 3.55 -7.98
CA LYS A 49 -3.36 2.50 -7.86
C LYS A 49 -4.75 3.05 -7.49
N MET A 50 -4.84 3.97 -6.52
CA MET A 50 -6.10 4.60 -6.14
C MET A 50 -6.73 5.35 -7.32
N ARG A 51 -5.93 6.15 -8.04
CA ARG A 51 -6.37 6.91 -9.21
C ARG A 51 -6.87 6.01 -10.32
N GLU A 52 -6.20 4.88 -10.58
CA GLU A 52 -6.62 3.94 -11.61
C GLU A 52 -7.96 3.26 -11.31
N LEU A 53 -8.19 2.85 -10.06
CA LEU A 53 -9.47 2.26 -9.66
C LEU A 53 -10.61 3.28 -9.77
N ALA A 54 -10.39 4.49 -9.26
CA ALA A 54 -11.37 5.58 -9.37
C ALA A 54 -11.69 5.92 -10.84
N ALA A 55 -10.68 5.94 -11.72
CA ALA A 55 -10.86 6.20 -13.16
C ALA A 55 -11.66 5.09 -13.87
N ARG A 56 -11.65 3.86 -13.35
CA ARG A 56 -12.45 2.74 -13.86
C ARG A 56 -13.85 2.67 -13.25
N GLY A 57 -14.21 3.62 -12.38
CA GLY A 57 -15.53 3.71 -11.77
C GLY A 57 -15.72 2.87 -10.52
N PHE A 58 -14.64 2.34 -9.94
CA PHE A 58 -14.67 1.66 -8.64
C PHE A 58 -14.64 2.68 -7.50
#